data_AF-P82186-F1
#
_entry.id   AF-P82186-F1
#
_cell.length_a   1.000
_cell.length_b   1.000
_cell.length_c   1.000
_cell.angle_alpha   90.00
_cell.angle_beta   90.00
_cell.angle_gamma   90.00
#
_symmetry.space_group_name_H-M   'P 1'
#
loop_
_entity.id
_entity.type
_entity.pdbx_description
1 polymer ?
#
loop_
_entity_poly.entity_id
_entity_poly.type
_entity_poly.pdbx_seq_one_letter_code
_entity_poly.pdbx_strand_id
1 'polypeptide(L)'
;NQKCSGNPRRYNGKSCASTTNYHDSHKGACGCGPASGDAQFGWNAGSFVAAASQMYFDSGNKGWCGQHCGQCIKLTTTGGYVPGQGGPVREGLSKTFMITNLCPNIYPNQDWCNQGSQYGGHNKYGYELHLDLENGRSQVTGMGWNNPETTWEVVNCDSEHNHDHRTPSNSMYGQCQCAHQ
;
A
#
# COMPACT_ATOMS: atom_id res chain seq x y z
N ASN A 1 -6.90 -3.98 19.05
CA ASN A 1 -6.83 -2.63 19.65
C ASN A 1 -5.86 -1.79 18.84
N GLN A 2 -6.23 -0.56 18.49
CA GLN A 2 -5.34 0.39 17.78
C GLN A 2 -4.32 0.97 18.77
N LYS A 3 -3.06 1.14 18.36
CA LYS A 3 -1.99 1.73 19.18
C LYS A 3 -1.61 3.14 18.74
N CYS A 4 -1.78 3.48 17.47
CA CYS A 4 -1.58 4.85 17.01
C CYS A 4 -2.68 5.77 17.55
N SER A 5 -2.32 7.00 17.91
CA SER A 5 -3.23 7.99 18.49
C SER A 5 -3.02 9.37 17.88
N GLY A 6 -3.92 10.31 18.17
CA GLY A 6 -3.91 11.66 17.59
C GLY A 6 -4.66 11.79 16.27
N ASN A 7 -4.57 12.96 15.64
CA ASN A 7 -5.16 13.26 14.35
C ASN A 7 -4.20 14.11 13.47
N PRO A 8 -3.55 13.54 12.44
CA PRO A 8 -3.61 12.14 12.01
C PRO A 8 -2.99 11.19 13.06
N ARG A 9 -3.34 9.90 12.99
CA ARG A 9 -2.81 8.88 13.90
C ARG A 9 -1.29 8.72 13.76
N ARG A 10 -0.60 8.73 14.89
CA ARG A 10 0.85 8.52 15.01
C ARG A 10 1.20 7.50 16.08
N TYR A 11 2.37 6.88 15.96
CA TYR A 11 2.94 5.98 16.97
C TYR A 11 4.41 6.35 17.20
N ASN A 12 4.74 6.75 18.43
CA ASN A 12 6.08 7.24 18.80
C ASN A 12 6.60 8.33 17.82
N GLY A 13 5.74 9.28 17.48
CA GLY A 13 6.04 10.39 16.55
C GLY A 13 5.96 10.05 15.06
N LYS A 14 5.98 8.77 14.69
CA LYS A 14 5.88 8.33 13.28
C LYS A 14 4.44 8.31 12.80
N SER A 15 4.25 8.68 11.53
CA SER A 15 2.96 8.59 10.84
C SER A 15 2.48 7.14 10.71
N CYS A 16 1.17 6.93 10.89
CA CYS A 16 0.57 5.61 10.78
C CYS A 16 -0.27 5.43 9.50
N ALA A 17 -0.29 4.20 9.01
CA ALA A 17 -1.12 3.75 7.90
C ALA A 17 -1.98 2.56 8.35
N SER A 18 -3.21 2.50 7.83
CA SER A 18 -3.97 1.26 7.83
C SER A 18 -3.58 0.40 6.63
N THR A 19 -3.76 -0.91 6.77
CA THR A 19 -3.55 -1.85 5.69
C THR A 19 -4.75 -2.77 5.53
N THR A 20 -5.03 -3.16 4.31
CA THR A 20 -5.86 -4.33 3.98
C THR A 20 -5.07 -5.22 3.02
N ASN A 21 -5.70 -6.25 2.47
CA ASN A 21 -5.13 -6.98 1.35
C ASN A 21 -6.20 -7.23 0.29
N TYR A 22 -5.76 -7.28 -0.96
CA TYR A 22 -6.61 -7.52 -2.11
C TYR A 22 -5.99 -8.56 -3.04
N HIS A 23 -6.81 -9.06 -3.95
CA HIS A 23 -6.39 -9.84 -5.09
C HIS A 23 -7.40 -9.68 -6.21
N ASP A 24 -7.01 -8.99 -7.29
CA ASP A 24 -7.90 -8.71 -8.43
C ASP A 24 -7.32 -9.18 -9.78
N SER A 25 -6.03 -9.51 -9.83
CA SER A 25 -5.29 -9.92 -11.05
C SER A 25 -5.16 -8.86 -12.14
N HIS A 26 -5.58 -7.62 -11.90
CA HIS A 26 -5.52 -6.53 -12.86
C HIS A 26 -4.10 -6.00 -13.03
N LYS A 27 -3.83 -5.35 -14.17
CA LYS A 27 -2.54 -4.70 -14.45
C LYS A 27 -2.13 -3.67 -13.40
N GLY A 28 -3.14 -3.03 -12.81
CA GLY A 28 -3.00 -1.96 -11.84
C GLY A 28 -2.74 -0.60 -12.49
N ALA A 29 -3.05 0.45 -11.74
CA ALA A 29 -3.06 1.85 -12.18
C ALA A 29 -1.67 2.44 -12.52
N CYS A 30 -0.58 1.73 -12.20
CA CYS A 30 0.78 2.09 -12.64
C CYS A 30 1.23 1.36 -13.91
N GLY A 31 0.35 0.55 -14.51
CA GLY A 31 0.62 -0.10 -15.80
C GLY A 31 1.68 -1.19 -15.74
N CYS A 32 1.74 -1.96 -14.65
CA CYS A 32 2.73 -3.02 -14.43
C CYS A 32 2.29 -4.35 -15.05
N GLY A 33 2.12 -4.35 -16.38
CA GLY A 33 1.77 -5.50 -17.20
C GLY A 33 2.07 -5.24 -18.69
N PRO A 34 1.78 -6.19 -19.59
CA PRO A 34 2.00 -6.02 -21.03
C PRO A 34 1.29 -4.79 -21.59
N ALA A 35 1.82 -4.21 -22.67
CA ALA A 35 1.26 -3.00 -23.28
C ALA A 35 -0.23 -3.16 -23.65
N SER A 36 -0.62 -4.33 -24.18
CA SER A 36 -2.01 -4.70 -24.45
C SER A 36 -2.58 -5.64 -23.38
N GLY A 37 -3.88 -5.51 -23.09
CA GLY A 37 -4.58 -6.36 -22.13
C GLY A 37 -4.51 -5.82 -20.70
N ASP A 38 -5.10 -6.56 -19.75
CA ASP A 38 -5.24 -6.15 -18.34
C ASP A 38 -4.65 -7.17 -17.36
N ALA A 39 -3.68 -7.96 -17.83
CA ALA A 39 -2.92 -8.85 -16.96
C ALA A 39 -1.81 -8.06 -16.27
N GLN A 40 -1.50 -8.41 -15.01
CA GLN A 40 -0.28 -7.97 -14.35
C GLN A 40 0.95 -8.81 -14.74
N PHE A 41 2.15 -8.24 -14.61
CA PHE A 41 3.38 -9.02 -14.66
C PHE A 41 3.44 -10.04 -13.52
N GLY A 42 4.13 -11.16 -13.75
CA GLY A 42 4.26 -12.22 -12.74
C GLY A 42 4.91 -11.75 -11.43
N TRP A 43 5.81 -10.77 -11.50
CA TRP A 43 6.40 -10.17 -10.32
C TRP A 43 5.41 -9.27 -9.57
N ASN A 44 4.55 -8.54 -10.27
CA ASN A 44 3.55 -7.66 -9.64
C ASN A 44 2.53 -8.50 -8.85
N ALA A 45 2.19 -9.69 -9.32
CA ALA A 45 1.29 -10.62 -8.62
C ALA A 45 1.88 -11.24 -7.33
N GLY A 46 3.20 -11.35 -7.23
CA GLY A 46 3.88 -12.15 -6.19
C GLY A 46 4.85 -11.38 -5.28
N SER A 47 5.15 -10.14 -5.63
CA SER A 47 6.04 -9.26 -4.86
C SER A 47 5.26 -8.48 -3.80
N PHE A 48 5.98 -7.77 -2.95
CA PHE A 48 5.41 -6.78 -2.05
C PHE A 48 5.08 -5.51 -2.82
N VAL A 49 3.88 -5.49 -3.38
CA VAL A 49 3.28 -4.32 -4.02
C VAL A 49 1.98 -3.92 -3.34
N ALA A 50 1.57 -2.68 -3.52
CA ALA A 50 0.36 -2.14 -2.91
C ALA A 50 -0.42 -1.23 -3.86
N ALA A 51 -1.73 -1.18 -3.60
CA ALA A 51 -2.63 -0.15 -4.09
C ALA A 51 -2.73 0.97 -3.04
N ALA A 52 -2.26 2.17 -3.39
CA ALA A 52 -2.31 3.30 -2.46
C ALA A 52 -3.67 4.00 -2.49
N SER A 53 -4.12 4.54 -1.36
CA SER A 53 -5.36 5.32 -1.32
C SER A 53 -5.34 6.50 -2.29
N GLN A 54 -6.50 6.80 -2.89
CA GLN A 54 -6.66 7.74 -3.99
C GLN A 54 -5.88 9.06 -3.86
N MET A 55 -5.98 9.73 -2.72
CA MET A 55 -5.32 11.04 -2.52
C MET A 55 -3.80 10.92 -2.32
N TYR A 56 -3.32 9.76 -1.84
CA TYR A 56 -1.88 9.50 -1.79
C TYR A 56 -1.36 9.02 -3.15
N PHE A 57 -2.09 8.17 -3.86
CA PHE A 57 -1.71 7.71 -5.20
C PHE A 57 -1.47 8.91 -6.14
N ASP A 58 -2.41 9.86 -6.12
CA ASP A 58 -2.29 11.11 -6.86
C ASP A 58 -3.10 12.23 -6.17
N SER A 59 -2.42 13.31 -5.76
CA SER A 59 -3.10 14.43 -5.09
C SER A 59 -4.04 15.22 -6.00
N GLY A 60 -3.93 15.05 -7.33
CA GLY A 60 -4.85 15.57 -8.33
C GLY A 60 -6.01 14.63 -8.65
N ASN A 61 -6.18 13.54 -7.88
CA ASN A 61 -7.25 12.55 -8.05
C ASN A 61 -7.21 11.82 -9.41
N LYS A 62 -6.02 11.63 -10.00
CA LYS A 62 -5.87 10.80 -11.21
C LYS A 62 -6.10 9.32 -10.89
N GLY A 63 -6.70 8.61 -11.85
CA GLY A 63 -6.93 7.16 -11.78
C GLY A 63 -5.82 6.30 -12.44
N TRP A 64 -4.85 6.93 -13.09
CA TRP A 64 -3.83 6.26 -13.91
C TRP A 64 -2.52 7.06 -13.88
N CYS A 65 -1.38 6.36 -13.76
CA CYS A 65 -0.05 6.94 -13.60
C CYS A 65 -0.01 8.08 -12.58
N GLY A 66 -0.52 7.79 -11.38
CA GLY A 66 -0.46 8.72 -10.26
C GLY A 66 0.96 9.06 -9.88
N GLN A 67 1.17 10.26 -9.33
CA GLN A 67 2.50 10.80 -9.02
C GLN A 67 3.34 9.92 -8.08
N HIS A 68 2.73 9.01 -7.31
CA HIS A 68 3.43 8.09 -6.41
C HIS A 68 3.62 6.67 -6.95
N CYS A 69 3.28 6.41 -8.22
CA CYS A 69 3.61 5.13 -8.86
C CYS A 69 5.12 4.85 -8.81
N GLY A 70 5.49 3.62 -8.45
CA GLY A 70 6.88 3.17 -8.31
C GLY A 70 7.56 3.56 -7.01
N GLN A 71 6.92 4.36 -6.14
CA GLN A 71 7.47 4.70 -4.83
C GLN A 71 7.41 3.49 -3.87
N CYS A 72 8.47 3.29 -3.09
CA CYS A 72 8.49 2.26 -2.04
C CYS A 72 8.19 2.84 -0.67
N ILE A 73 7.30 2.17 0.06
CA ILE A 73 6.87 2.49 1.42
C ILE A 73 7.25 1.34 2.34
N LYS A 74 8.06 1.64 3.35
CA LYS A 74 8.36 0.70 4.42
C LYS A 74 7.28 0.77 5.48
N LEU A 75 6.62 -0.35 5.73
CA LEU A 75 5.62 -0.52 6.77
C LEU A 75 6.23 -1.27 7.95
N THR A 76 6.10 -0.70 9.14
CA THR A 76 6.50 -1.35 10.40
C THR A 76 5.30 -1.54 11.31
N THR A 77 4.98 -2.78 11.67
CA THR A 77 3.81 -3.10 12.51
C THR A 77 3.92 -2.45 13.89
N THR A 78 2.84 -1.82 14.35
CA THR A 78 2.75 -1.35 15.74
C THR A 78 2.33 -2.48 16.68
N GLY A 79 1.76 -3.56 16.13
CA GLY A 79 1.02 -4.59 16.88
C GLY A 79 -0.42 -4.20 17.18
N GLY A 80 -0.86 -3.02 16.73
CA GLY A 80 -2.25 -2.61 16.72
C GLY A 80 -3.00 -3.12 15.48
N TYR A 81 -4.33 -3.00 15.54
CA TYR A 81 -5.26 -3.28 14.44
C TYR A 81 -6.62 -2.65 14.75
N VAL A 82 -7.41 -2.38 13.72
CA VAL A 82 -8.80 -1.92 13.86
C VAL A 82 -9.67 -3.06 14.39
N PRO A 83 -10.37 -2.92 15.54
CA PRO A 83 -11.22 -3.97 16.10
C PRO A 83 -12.26 -4.48 15.10
N GLY A 84 -12.37 -5.81 14.95
CA GLY A 84 -13.30 -6.46 14.04
C GLY A 84 -12.90 -6.44 12.56
N GLN A 85 -11.80 -5.75 12.21
CA GLN A 85 -11.35 -5.55 10.83
C GLN A 85 -9.90 -6.01 10.60
N GLY A 86 -9.31 -6.73 11.56
CA GLY A 86 -7.93 -7.19 11.53
C GLY A 86 -7.61 -8.10 12.70
N GLY A 87 -6.35 -8.48 12.84
CA GLY A 87 -5.89 -9.42 13.86
C GLY A 87 -4.57 -9.01 14.52
N PRO A 88 -4.21 -9.67 15.64
CA PRO A 88 -2.96 -9.40 16.32
C PRO A 88 -1.76 -9.74 15.43
N VAL A 89 -0.72 -8.91 15.48
CA VAL A 89 0.58 -9.15 14.85
C VAL A 89 1.67 -8.74 15.82
N ARG A 90 2.86 -9.36 15.73
CA ARG A 90 4.02 -8.91 16.51
C ARG A 90 4.40 -7.48 16.10
N GLU A 91 4.67 -6.61 17.08
CA GLU A 91 5.19 -5.27 16.87
C GLU A 91 6.63 -5.30 16.30
N GLY A 92 6.98 -4.31 15.47
CA GLY A 92 8.33 -4.11 14.94
C GLY A 92 8.69 -4.94 13.71
N LEU A 93 7.75 -5.73 13.16
CA LEU A 93 7.96 -6.41 11.88
C LEU A 93 7.90 -5.40 10.75
N SER A 94 8.90 -5.41 9.86
CA SER A 94 8.96 -4.48 8.74
C SER A 94 8.96 -5.17 7.38
N LYS A 95 8.23 -4.58 6.42
CA LYS A 95 8.21 -4.96 5.00
C LYS A 95 8.06 -3.72 4.13
N THR A 96 8.68 -3.75 2.96
CA THR A 96 8.66 -2.63 2.01
C THR A 96 7.80 -3.01 0.81
N PHE A 97 6.83 -2.15 0.50
CA PHE A 97 5.89 -2.34 -0.60
C PHE A 97 6.08 -1.25 -1.65
N MET A 98 6.09 -1.62 -2.93
CA MET A 98 6.07 -0.65 -4.03
C MET A 98 4.63 -0.32 -4.42
N ILE A 99 4.33 0.96 -4.65
CA ILE A 99 3.02 1.39 -5.17
C ILE A 99 2.94 1.06 -6.67
N THR A 100 2.10 0.10 -7.03
CA THR A 100 1.86 -0.29 -8.44
C THR A 100 0.39 -0.19 -8.85
N ASN A 101 -0.49 0.14 -7.91
CA ASN A 101 -1.92 0.25 -8.17
C ASN A 101 -2.57 1.36 -7.31
N LEU A 102 -3.86 1.56 -7.52
CA LEU A 102 -4.72 2.54 -6.89
C LEU A 102 -5.80 1.83 -6.08
N CYS A 103 -5.99 2.25 -4.83
CA CYS A 103 -7.21 1.98 -4.07
C CYS A 103 -8.15 3.19 -4.21
N PRO A 104 -9.16 3.13 -5.10
CA PRO A 104 -9.99 4.30 -5.40
C PRO A 104 -10.96 4.63 -4.27
N ASN A 105 -11.33 5.91 -4.15
CA ASN A 105 -12.34 6.38 -3.20
C ASN A 105 -13.78 6.10 -3.69
N ILE A 106 -14.12 4.83 -3.83
CA ILE A 106 -15.45 4.33 -4.22
C ILE A 106 -15.82 3.13 -3.37
N TYR A 107 -17.10 2.76 -3.33
CA TYR A 107 -17.52 1.51 -2.69
C TYR A 107 -16.81 0.31 -3.36
N PRO A 108 -16.30 -0.68 -2.61
CA PRO A 108 -16.39 -0.86 -1.15
C PRO A 108 -15.25 -0.24 -0.32
N ASN A 109 -14.33 0.50 -0.95
CA ASN A 109 -13.09 0.99 -0.34
C ASN A 109 -13.23 2.25 0.52
N GLN A 110 -14.42 2.87 0.57
CA GLN A 110 -14.64 4.19 1.18
C GLN A 110 -14.20 4.28 2.65
N ASP A 111 -14.35 3.20 3.43
CA ASP A 111 -13.93 3.20 4.83
C ASP A 111 -12.39 3.29 4.99
N TRP A 112 -11.63 2.86 3.98
CA TRP A 112 -10.17 2.71 4.03
C TRP A 112 -9.43 3.72 3.16
N CYS A 113 -9.92 4.00 1.95
CA CYS A 113 -9.24 4.74 0.89
C CYS A 113 -9.82 6.14 0.62
N ASN A 114 -10.75 6.60 1.47
CA ASN A 114 -11.27 7.95 1.46
C ASN A 114 -10.46 8.88 2.37
N GLN A 115 -9.28 9.32 1.93
CA GLN A 115 -8.48 10.35 2.60
C GLN A 115 -8.77 11.75 2.03
N GLY A 116 -10.00 11.96 1.54
CA GLY A 116 -10.45 13.26 1.05
C GLY A 116 -10.76 14.24 2.18
N SER A 117 -11.33 15.39 1.80
CA SER A 117 -11.76 16.43 2.73
C SER A 117 -12.86 15.98 3.70
N GLN A 118 -13.65 14.96 3.34
CA GLN A 118 -14.73 14.40 4.17
C GLN A 118 -14.28 14.03 5.59
N TYR A 119 -13.04 13.57 5.71
CA TYR A 119 -12.43 13.15 6.96
C TYR A 119 -11.12 13.90 7.17
N GLY A 120 -11.02 15.18 6.80
CA GLY A 120 -9.84 16.00 7.13
C GLY A 120 -8.49 15.48 6.62
N GLY A 121 -8.47 14.68 5.54
CA GLY A 121 -7.24 14.07 5.02
C GLY A 121 -6.87 12.71 5.63
N HIS A 122 -7.76 12.08 6.37
CA HIS A 122 -7.61 10.73 6.93
C HIS A 122 -8.76 9.83 6.48
N ASN A 123 -8.69 8.51 6.64
CA ASN A 123 -9.85 7.64 6.44
C ASN A 123 -10.75 7.60 7.68
N LYS A 124 -11.83 6.81 7.62
CA LYS A 124 -12.78 6.59 8.73
C LYS A 124 -12.10 6.20 10.04
N TYR A 125 -10.93 5.56 9.97
CA TYR A 125 -10.18 5.08 11.13
C TYR A 125 -9.09 6.03 11.60
N GLY A 126 -8.89 7.19 10.96
CA GLY A 126 -7.96 8.24 11.37
C GLY A 126 -6.54 8.12 10.78
N TYR A 127 -6.33 7.30 9.76
CA TYR A 127 -5.04 7.16 9.09
C TYR A 127 -4.96 8.01 7.82
N GLU A 128 -3.89 8.78 7.68
CA GLU A 128 -3.62 9.65 6.52
C GLU A 128 -3.17 8.90 5.27
N LEU A 129 -2.75 7.64 5.44
CA LEU A 129 -2.40 6.73 4.35
C LEU A 129 -3.13 5.41 4.58
N HIS A 130 -3.57 4.81 3.47
CA HIS A 130 -3.96 3.42 3.43
C HIS A 130 -3.24 2.72 2.27
N LEU A 131 -2.71 1.54 2.54
CA LEU A 131 -2.12 0.66 1.53
C LEU A 131 -2.87 -0.67 1.54
N ASP A 132 -3.53 -0.96 0.42
CA ASP A 132 -4.16 -2.25 0.17
C ASP A 132 -3.12 -3.17 -0.47
N LEU A 133 -2.75 -4.25 0.20
CA LEU A 133 -1.56 -5.04 -0.12
C LEU A 133 -1.92 -6.19 -1.08
N GLU A 134 -1.21 -6.30 -2.22
CA GLU A 134 -1.44 -7.41 -3.16
C GLU A 134 -1.14 -8.75 -2.48
N ASN A 135 -2.06 -9.70 -2.63
CA ASN A 135 -2.01 -10.96 -1.93
C ASN A 135 -2.37 -12.17 -2.82
N GLY A 136 -2.31 -12.03 -4.14
CA GLY A 136 -2.63 -13.09 -5.10
C GLY A 136 -1.77 -14.35 -5.02
N ARG A 137 -0.61 -14.29 -4.35
CA ARG A 137 0.23 -15.46 -4.02
C ARG A 137 0.35 -15.71 -2.52
N SER A 138 -0.61 -15.21 -1.73
CA SER A 138 -0.61 -15.32 -0.27
C SER A 138 0.63 -14.72 0.39
N GLN A 139 1.27 -13.72 -0.23
CA GLN A 139 2.50 -13.11 0.29
C GLN A 139 2.26 -12.28 1.55
N VAL A 140 1.04 -11.78 1.78
CA VAL A 140 0.64 -11.03 2.98
C VAL A 140 0.12 -11.98 4.06
N THR A 141 -0.81 -12.87 3.69
CA THR A 141 -1.36 -13.86 4.64
C THR A 141 -0.30 -14.88 5.07
N GLY A 142 0.60 -15.27 4.18
CA GLY A 142 1.70 -16.20 4.45
C GLY A 142 2.76 -15.65 5.42
N MET A 143 2.81 -14.33 5.61
CA MET A 143 3.63 -13.71 6.67
C MET A 143 2.84 -13.37 7.94
N GLY A 144 1.59 -13.83 8.03
CA GLY A 144 0.74 -13.70 9.21
C GLY A 144 0.15 -12.29 9.41
N TRP A 145 0.14 -11.45 8.36
CA TRP A 145 -0.48 -10.13 8.45
C TRP A 145 -1.98 -10.24 8.19
N ASN A 146 -2.77 -9.73 9.12
CA ASN A 146 -4.22 -9.56 8.99
C ASN A 146 -4.57 -8.11 9.33
N ASN A 147 -4.54 -7.26 8.31
CA ASN A 147 -4.83 -5.82 8.37
C ASN A 147 -4.17 -5.10 9.56
N PRO A 148 -2.84 -5.26 9.76
CA PRO A 148 -2.16 -4.64 10.88
C PRO A 148 -2.16 -3.11 10.76
N GLU A 149 -2.17 -2.45 11.91
CA GLU A 149 -1.78 -1.06 12.02
C GLU A 149 -0.25 -0.95 11.89
N THR A 150 0.20 -0.02 11.07
CA THR A 150 1.62 0.16 10.76
C THR A 150 2.02 1.62 10.91
N THR A 151 3.29 1.86 11.20
CA THR A 151 3.96 3.11 10.86
C THR A 151 4.50 3.01 9.45
N TRP A 152 4.66 4.14 8.75
CA TRP A 152 5.15 4.16 7.39
C TRP A 152 6.22 5.23 7.13
N GLU A 153 7.10 4.96 6.19
CA GLU A 153 8.10 5.91 5.67
C GLU A 153 8.43 5.62 4.20
N VAL A 154 8.74 6.66 3.42
CA VAL A 154 9.23 6.52 2.05
C VAL A 154 10.69 6.07 2.09
N VAL A 155 11.03 5.06 1.28
CA VAL A 155 12.37 4.46 1.23
C VAL A 155 12.85 4.27 -0.21
N ASN A 156 14.15 4.03 -0.38
CA ASN A 156 14.73 3.69 -1.67
C ASN A 156 14.42 2.23 -2.04
N CYS A 157 13.76 2.02 -3.18
CA CYS A 157 13.35 0.69 -3.63
C CYS A 157 14.52 -0.29 -3.81
N ASP A 158 15.61 0.13 -4.45
CA ASP A 158 16.74 -0.76 -4.74
C ASP A 158 17.48 -1.18 -3.48
N SER A 159 17.61 -0.27 -2.50
CA SER A 159 18.19 -0.59 -1.18
C SER A 159 17.36 -1.64 -0.46
N GLU A 160 16.04 -1.53 -0.51
CA GLU A 160 15.13 -2.49 0.14
C GLU A 160 15.01 -3.81 -0.64
N HIS A 161 15.10 -3.77 -1.97
CA HIS A 161 15.18 -4.96 -2.83
C HIS A 161 16.41 -5.82 -2.48
N ASN A 162 17.56 -5.19 -2.22
CA ASN A 162 18.77 -5.88 -1.78
C ASN A 162 18.62 -6.55 -0.40
N HIS A 163 17.69 -6.09 0.45
CA HIS A 163 17.40 -6.70 1.76
C HIS A 163 16.33 -7.80 1.70
N ASP A 164 15.27 -7.61 0.89
CA ASP A 164 14.24 -8.61 0.63
C ASP A 164 13.82 -8.51 -0.84
N HIS A 165 14.24 -9.49 -1.64
CA HIS A 165 14.04 -9.52 -3.09
C HIS A 165 12.57 -9.55 -3.52
N ARG A 166 11.64 -9.74 -2.56
CA ARG A 166 10.19 -9.58 -2.81
C ARG A 166 9.77 -8.12 -2.88
N THR A 167 10.54 -7.16 -2.37
CA THR A 167 10.32 -5.74 -2.66
C THR A 167 10.76 -5.49 -4.09
N PRO A 168 9.94 -4.97 -5.02
CA PRO A 168 10.41 -4.71 -6.38
C PRO A 168 11.52 -3.65 -6.42
N SER A 169 12.45 -3.79 -7.37
CA SER A 169 13.47 -2.77 -7.66
C SER A 169 12.96 -1.73 -8.65
N ASN A 170 13.68 -0.61 -8.77
CA ASN A 170 13.41 0.39 -9.80
C ASN A 170 13.53 -0.19 -11.22
N SER A 171 14.41 -1.19 -11.42
CA SER A 171 14.53 -1.91 -12.69
C SER A 171 13.27 -2.70 -13.04
N MET A 172 12.62 -3.31 -12.04
CA MET A 172 11.33 -3.99 -12.24
C MET A 172 10.22 -2.99 -12.55
N TYR A 173 10.17 -1.87 -11.81
CA TYR A 173 9.23 -0.79 -12.10
C TYR A 173 9.44 -0.18 -13.50
N GLY A 174 10.68 -0.14 -13.99
CA GLY A 174 11.02 0.27 -15.36
C GLY A 174 10.38 -0.55 -16.48
N GLN A 175 9.73 -1.68 -16.16
CA GLN A 175 8.90 -2.44 -17.12
C GLN A 175 7.47 -1.91 -17.21
N CYS A 176 7.01 -1.12 -16.24
CA CYS A 176 5.66 -0.60 -16.16
C CYS A 176 5.48 0.61 -17.10
N GLN A 177 4.30 0.75 -17.69
CA GLN A 177 4.00 1.86 -18.59
C GLN A 177 4.24 3.24 -17.97
N CYS A 178 3.90 3.40 -16.68
CA CYS A 178 4.02 4.69 -16.00
C CYS A 178 5.45 5.07 -15.60
N ALA A 179 6.44 4.18 -15.79
CA ALA A 179 7.84 4.51 -15.54
C ALA A 179 8.46 5.40 -16.64
N HIS A 180 7.73 5.65 -17.73
CA HIS A 180 8.20 6.40 -18.89
C HIS A 180 7.36 7.66 -19.17
N GLN A 181 6.65 8.18 -18.15
CA GLN A 181 5.85 9.41 -18.23
C GLN A 181 6.55 10.61 -17.58
#